data_AF-A0A7K0CCT7-F1
#
_entry.id   AF-A0A7K0CCT7-F1
#
_cell.length_a   1.000
_cell.length_b   1.000
_cell.length_c   1.000
_cell.angle_alpha   90.00
_cell.angle_beta   90.00
_cell.angle_gamma   90.00
#
_symmetry.space_group_name_H-M   'P 1'
#
loop_
_entity.id
_entity.type
_entity.pdbx_description
1 polymer ?
#
loop_
_entity_poly.entity_id
_entity_poly.type
_entity_poly.pdbx_seq_one_letter_code
_entity_poly.pdbx_strand_id
1 'polypeptide(L)' 'MGTNKTLDDAAAARRARFGTLPARIAFTDMVEETSAAPKATDSYDPEAQWKDFNCLARDLGL' A
#
# COMPACT_ATOMS: atom_id res chain seq x y z
N MET A 1 19.37 -8.70 -37.76
CA MET A 1 17.96 -9.15 -37.69
C MET A 1 17.77 -9.98 -36.41
N GLY A 2 17.70 -9.36 -35.22
CA GLY A 2 17.70 -10.13 -33.95
C GLY A 2 17.13 -9.41 -32.73
N THR A 3 17.04 -8.08 -32.76
CA THR A 3 16.56 -7.24 -31.65
C THR A 3 15.05 -7.30 -31.46
N ASN A 4 14.26 -7.37 -32.54
CA ASN A 4 12.80 -7.45 -32.45
C ASN A 4 12.34 -8.74 -31.75
N LYS A 5 12.96 -9.88 -32.08
CA LYS A 5 12.60 -11.17 -31.48
C LYS A 5 12.83 -11.18 -29.97
N THR A 6 13.95 -10.63 -29.51
CA THR A 6 14.26 -10.54 -28.07
C THR A 6 13.30 -9.63 -27.30
N LEU A 7 12.81 -8.55 -27.95
CA LEU A 7 11.83 -7.65 -27.36
C LEU A 7 10.46 -8.33 -27.25
N ASP A 8 10.06 -9.06 -28.29
CA ASP A 8 8.80 -9.82 -28.34
C ASP A 8 8.78 -10.94 -27.28
N ASP A 9 9.89 -11.67 -27.12
CA ASP A 9 10.03 -12.73 -26.11
C ASP A 9 9.93 -12.16 -24.68
N ALA A 10 10.61 -11.04 -24.43
CA ALA A 10 10.52 -10.37 -23.13
C ALA A 10 9.11 -9.81 -22.87
N ALA A 11 8.42 -9.33 -23.90
CA ALA A 11 7.04 -8.86 -23.78
C ALA A 11 6.05 -10.00 -23.53
N ALA A 12 6.28 -11.18 -24.12
CA ALA A 12 5.50 -12.39 -23.86
C ALA A 12 5.69 -12.89 -22.41
N ALA A 13 6.93 -12.92 -21.92
CA ALA A 13 7.22 -13.29 -20.53
C ALA A 13 6.54 -12.36 -19.51
N ARG A 14 6.46 -11.06 -19.79
CA ARG A 14 5.73 -10.10 -18.93
C ARG A 14 4.22 -10.37 -18.92
N ARG A 15 3.61 -10.60 -20.09
CA ARG A 15 2.18 -10.92 -20.19
C ARG A 15 1.83 -12.25 -19.49
N ALA A 16 2.69 -13.25 -19.59
CA ALA A 16 2.50 -14.51 -18.86
C ALA A 16 2.55 -14.32 -17.33
N ARG A 17 3.40 -13.40 -16.84
CA ARG A 17 3.55 -13.12 -15.40
C ARG A 17 2.47 -12.21 -14.84
N PHE A 18 2.07 -11.18 -15.58
CA PHE A 18 1.23 -10.09 -15.10
C PHE A 18 -0.15 -10.02 -15.76
N GLY A 19 -0.41 -10.88 -16.75
CA GLY A 19 -1.65 -10.85 -17.52
C GLY A 19 -1.75 -9.63 -18.43
N THR A 20 -2.99 -9.21 -18.68
CA THR A 20 -3.31 -8.00 -19.45
C THR A 20 -3.69 -6.87 -18.50
N LEU A 21 -3.46 -5.63 -18.94
CA LEU A 21 -3.98 -4.46 -18.24
C LEU A 21 -5.51 -4.55 -18.15
N PRO A 22 -6.12 -4.33 -16.97
CA PRO A 22 -7.57 -4.21 -16.86
C PRO A 22 -8.13 -3.10 -17.77
N ALA A 23 -9.42 -3.18 -18.07
CA ALA A 23 -10.10 -2.11 -18.79
C ALA A 23 -9.96 -0.78 -18.02
N ARG A 24 -9.86 0.32 -18.77
CA ARG A 24 -9.81 1.65 -18.18
C ARG A 24 -11.15 1.96 -17.51
N ILE A 25 -11.10 2.51 -16.29
CA ILE A 25 -12.28 2.97 -15.55
C ILE A 25 -12.93 4.11 -16.33
N ALA A 26 -14.26 4.14 -16.40
CA ALA A 26 -14.98 5.24 -17.04
C ALA A 26 -14.72 6.55 -16.29
N PHE A 27 -14.64 7.66 -17.00
CA PHE A 27 -14.35 8.96 -16.38
C PHE A 27 -15.37 9.33 -15.30
N THR A 28 -16.65 8.96 -15.50
CA THR A 28 -17.74 9.16 -14.53
C THR A 28 -17.56 8.40 -13.22
N ASP A 29 -16.75 7.35 -13.23
CA ASP A 29 -16.51 6.48 -12.08
C ASP A 29 -15.18 6.82 -11.39
N MET A 30 -14.44 7.81 -11.90
CA MET A 30 -13.23 8.33 -11.25
C MET A 30 -13.60 9.29 -10.12
N VAL A 31 -12.73 9.36 -9.11
CA VAL A 31 -12.84 10.32 -8.00
C VAL A 31 -11.73 11.33 -8.13
N GLU A 32 -12.02 12.60 -7.85
CA GLU A 32 -11.02 13.66 -7.85
C GLU A 32 -9.97 13.45 -6.76
N GLU A 33 -8.74 13.89 -7.03
CA GLU A 33 -7.69 13.91 -6.02
C GLU A 33 -8.11 14.79 -4.84
N THR A 34 -7.84 14.32 -3.63
CA THR A 34 -8.11 15.07 -2.40
C THR A 34 -6.84 15.18 -1.57
N SER A 35 -6.71 16.27 -0.82
CA SER A 35 -5.58 16.42 0.10
C SER A 35 -5.65 15.33 1.16
N ALA A 36 -4.53 14.63 1.36
CA ALA A 36 -4.42 13.70 2.47
C ALA A 36 -4.59 14.45 3.80
N ALA A 37 -5.32 13.86 4.75
CA ALA A 37 -5.35 14.39 6.10
C ALA A 37 -3.92 14.52 6.64
N PRO A 38 -3.62 15.56 7.44
CA PRO A 38 -2.32 15.68 8.07
C PRO A 38 -2.01 14.40 8.84
N LYS A 39 -0.80 13.86 8.65
CA LYS A 39 -0.32 12.73 9.46
C LYS A 39 -0.44 13.16 10.92
N ALA A 40 -1.07 12.33 11.75
CA ALA A 40 -1.05 12.54 13.19
C ALA A 40 0.41 12.75 13.60
N THR A 41 0.70 13.85 14.29
CA THR A 41 2.00 14.04 14.92
C THR A 41 2.25 12.83 15.80
N ASP A 42 3.43 12.21 15.68
CA ASP A 42 3.84 11.14 16.60
C ASP A 42 3.86 11.72 18.01
N SER A 43 2.76 11.59 18.74
CA SER A 43 2.61 12.03 20.13
C SER A 43 3.21 10.98 21.05
N TYR A 44 4.32 10.37 20.63
CA TYR A 44 5.01 9.35 21.40
C TYR A 44 5.57 9.98 22.66
N ASP A 45 4.84 9.82 23.76
CA ASP A 45 5.26 10.19 25.09
C ASP A 45 5.57 8.91 25.88
N PRO A 46 6.87 8.55 26.04
CA PRO A 46 7.25 7.37 26.81
C PRO A 46 6.80 7.46 28.28
N GLU A 47 6.65 8.69 28.82
CA GLU A 47 6.15 8.95 30.17
C GLU A 47 4.61 8.95 30.24
N ALA A 48 3.89 8.88 29.12
CA ALA A 48 2.44 8.65 29.11
C ALA A 48 2.07 7.17 28.97
N GLN A 49 2.95 6.36 28.37
CA GLN A 49 2.67 4.95 28.06
C GLN A 49 2.41 4.07 29.29
N TRP A 50 2.96 4.40 30.47
CA TRP A 50 2.65 3.66 31.70
C TRP A 50 1.14 3.65 32.04
N LYS A 51 0.38 4.64 31.55
CA LYS A 51 -1.08 4.69 31.73
C LYS A 51 -1.82 3.69 30.83
N ASP A 52 -1.27 3.37 29.67
CA ASP A 52 -1.86 2.44 28.70
C ASP A 52 -1.56 0.97 29.03
N PHE A 53 -0.49 0.72 29.78
CA PHE A 53 -0.14 -0.63 30.26
C PHE A 53 -1.04 -1.15 31.38
N ASN A 54 -2.01 -0.38 31.88
CA ASN A 54 -2.92 -0.85 32.94
C ASN A 54 -3.75 -2.08 32.50
N CYS A 55 -4.16 -2.17 31.24
CA CYS A 55 -4.88 -3.33 30.73
C CYS A 55 -3.95 -4.56 30.63
N LEU A 56 -2.74 -4.37 30.09
CA LEU A 56 -1.74 -5.44 29.98
C LEU A 56 -1.27 -5.93 31.36
N ALA A 57 -1.03 -5.03 32.31
CA ALA A 57 -0.68 -5.37 33.69
C ALA A 57 -1.80 -6.17 34.37
N ARG A 58 -3.06 -5.77 34.17
CA ARG A 58 -4.23 -6.51 34.67
C ARG A 58 -4.38 -7.90 34.03
N ASP A 59 -4.11 -8.03 32.73
CA ASP A 59 -4.14 -9.31 32.04
C ASP A 59 -3.01 -10.26 32.50
N LEU A 60 -1.88 -9.70 32.96
CA LEU A 60 -0.75 -10.45 33.52
C LEU A 60 -0.81 -10.64 35.05
N GLY A 61 -1.76 -10.00 35.74
CA GLY A 61 -1.95 -10.11 37.19
C GLY A 61 -0.88 -9.40 38.04
N LEU A 62 -0.27 -8.34 37.51
CA LEU A 62 0.72 -7.50 38.21
C LEU A 62 0.08 -6.36 39.00
#